data_AF-A0A356L7L0-F1
#
_entry.id   AF-A0A356L7L0-F1
#
_cell.length_a   1.000
_cell.length_b   1.000
_cell.length_c   1.000
_cell.angle_alpha   90.00
_cell.angle_beta   90.00
_cell.angle_gamma   90.00
#
_symmetry.space_group_name_H-M   'P 1'
#
loop_
_entity.id
_entity.type
_entity.pdbx_description
1 polymer ?
#
loop_
_entity_poly.entity_id
_entity_poly.type
_entity_poly.pdbx_seq_one_letter_code
_entity_poly.pdbx_strand_id
1 'polypeptide(L)'
;ETLRFILIKNIVWGDALTLKYADGSGMPIVFSEWSLVMGNMFKRRDFYFSNLVNSEFNGVFDSSDTGDTKWSPVPVREFPLCDYKRLKDAE
;
A
#
# COMPACT_ATOMS: atom_id res chain seq x y z
N GLU A 1 -20.21 3.76 -0.29
CA GLU A 1 -19.22 4.63 0.38
C GLU A 1 -17.83 3.98 0.46
N THR A 2 -17.72 2.75 1.00
CA THR A 2 -16.49 1.94 0.98
C THR A 2 -15.80 1.85 -0.38
N LEU A 3 -16.52 1.56 -1.46
CA LEU A 3 -15.92 1.47 -2.80
C LEU A 3 -15.25 2.78 -3.21
N ARG A 4 -15.91 3.92 -2.96
CA ARG A 4 -15.36 5.25 -3.22
C ARG A 4 -14.09 5.48 -2.39
N PHE A 5 -14.06 5.03 -1.14
CA PHE A 5 -12.89 5.12 -0.27
C PHE A 5 -11.70 4.32 -0.85
N ILE A 6 -11.92 3.06 -1.24
CA ILE A 6 -10.88 2.23 -1.87
C ILE A 6 -10.36 2.87 -3.16
N LEU A 7 -11.26 3.37 -4.01
CA LEU A 7 -10.88 4.02 -5.27
C LEU A 7 -10.04 5.27 -5.04
N ILE A 8 -10.41 6.13 -4.09
CA ILE A 8 -9.63 7.35 -3.76
C ILE A 8 -8.23 6.99 -3.24
N LYS A 9 -8.06 5.86 -2.52
CA LYS A 9 -6.75 5.41 -2.02
C LYS A 9 -5.87 4.73 -3.07
N ASN A 10 -6.42 4.37 -4.25
CA ASN A 10 -5.69 3.62 -5.28
C ASN A 10 -5.64 4.29 -6.65
N ILE A 11 -6.54 5.24 -6.94
CA ILE A 11 -6.50 6.09 -8.13
C ILE A 11 -5.89 7.41 -7.71
N VAL A 12 -4.57 7.50 -7.85
CA VAL A 12 -3.75 8.64 -7.44
C VAL A 12 -3.23 9.39 -8.67
N TRP A 13 -2.98 10.69 -8.50
CA TRP A 13 -2.36 11.53 -9.52
C TRP A 13 -0.97 11.97 -9.05
N GLY A 14 0.04 11.64 -9.84
CA GLY A 14 1.43 11.86 -9.46
C GLY A 14 2.35 12.02 -10.66
N ASP A 15 3.57 12.45 -10.36
CA ASP A 15 4.65 12.64 -11.31
C ASP A 15 5.48 11.36 -11.45
N ALA A 16 5.65 10.90 -12.70
CA ALA A 16 6.28 9.60 -12.99
C ALA A 16 7.80 9.59 -12.79
N LEU A 17 8.47 10.75 -12.78
CA LEU A 17 9.92 10.84 -12.61
C LEU A 17 10.31 10.91 -11.14
N THR A 18 9.55 11.67 -10.36
CA THR A 18 9.81 11.91 -8.94
C THR A 18 9.08 10.95 -8.01
N LEU A 19 8.07 10.23 -8.52
CA LEU A 19 7.22 9.30 -7.78
C LEU A 19 6.48 9.98 -6.61
N LYS A 20 6.16 11.27 -6.79
CA LYS A 20 5.48 12.14 -5.82
C LYS A 20 4.12 12.59 -6.33
N TYR A 21 3.26 13.03 -5.42
CA TYR A 21 1.97 13.62 -5.81
C TYR A 21 2.19 14.87 -6.67
N ALA A 22 1.33 15.05 -7.67
CA ALA A 22 1.38 16.17 -8.61
C ALA A 22 0.74 17.46 -8.07
N ASP A 23 0.29 17.45 -6.82
CA ASP A 23 -0.39 18.56 -6.14
C ASP A 23 0.56 19.66 -5.60
N GLY A 24 1.87 19.50 -5.82
CA GLY A 24 2.89 20.44 -5.35
C GLY A 24 3.29 20.26 -3.89
N SER A 25 2.72 19.30 -3.16
CA SER A 25 3.08 19.01 -1.76
C SER A 25 4.50 18.47 -1.60
N GLY A 26 5.05 17.87 -2.66
CA GLY A 26 6.33 17.17 -2.63
C GLY A 26 6.29 15.85 -1.85
N MET A 27 5.10 15.38 -1.43
CA MET A 27 4.94 14.13 -0.71
C MET A 27 5.09 12.92 -1.64
N PRO A 28 5.75 11.83 -1.20
CA PRO A 28 5.80 10.58 -1.96
C PRO A 28 4.40 9.99 -2.17
N ILE A 29 4.17 9.38 -3.34
CA ILE A 29 2.92 8.66 -3.61
C ILE A 29 2.81 7.46 -2.66
N VAL A 30 1.62 7.27 -2.07
CA VAL A 30 1.32 6.14 -1.20
C VAL A 30 0.23 5.29 -1.84
N PHE A 31 0.47 3.99 -1.95
CA PHE A 31 -0.52 3.01 -2.38
C PHE A 31 -1.00 2.18 -1.20
N SER A 32 -2.32 1.95 -1.15
CA SER A 32 -2.93 1.06 -0.17
C SER A 32 -3.15 -0.33 -0.76
N GLU A 33 -2.44 -1.32 -0.24
CA GLU A 33 -2.72 -2.73 -0.46
C GLU A 33 -3.90 -3.18 0.41
N TRP A 34 -4.78 -4.00 -0.15
CA TRP A 34 -5.95 -4.56 0.53
C TRP A 34 -5.92 -6.08 0.41
N SER A 35 -5.72 -6.77 1.54
CA SER A 35 -5.73 -8.23 1.61
C SER A 35 -7.02 -8.72 2.22
N LEU A 36 -7.72 -9.62 1.52
CA LEU A 36 -8.80 -10.39 2.11
C LEU A 36 -8.19 -11.49 2.99
N VAL A 37 -8.38 -11.41 4.30
CA VAL A 37 -7.78 -12.37 5.24
C VAL A 37 -8.72 -13.56 5.47
N MET A 38 -9.97 -13.29 5.85
CA MET A 38 -10.97 -14.34 6.07
C MET A 38 -12.39 -13.76 6.02
N GLY A 39 -13.29 -14.40 5.27
CA GLY A 39 -14.69 -14.00 5.18
C GLY A 39 -14.86 -12.58 4.64
N ASN A 40 -15.24 -11.63 5.51
CA ASN A 40 -15.42 -10.22 5.18
C ASN A 40 -14.30 -9.32 5.72
N MET A 41 -13.27 -9.91 6.33
CA MET A 41 -12.24 -9.19 7.04
C MET A 41 -11.07 -8.83 6.11
N PHE A 42 -10.79 -7.55 6.02
CA PHE A 42 -9.71 -7.00 5.20
C PHE A 42 -8.61 -6.42 6.08
N LYS A 43 -7.36 -6.62 5.67
CA LYS A 43 -6.19 -5.92 6.20
C LYS A 43 -5.71 -4.91 5.16
N ARG A 44 -5.45 -3.68 5.59
CA ARG A 44 -4.86 -2.62 4.76
C ARG A 44 -3.42 -2.37 5.17
N ARG A 45 -2.53 -2.27 4.20
CA ARG A 45 -1.14 -1.82 4.37
C ARG A 45 -0.84 -0.74 3.35
N ASP A 46 -0.19 0.33 3.78
CA ASP A 46 0.20 1.41 2.90
C ASP A 46 1.69 1.33 2.59
N PHE A 47 2.07 1.63 1.35
CA PHE A 47 3.44 1.56 0.85
C PHE A 47 3.79 2.80 0.05
N TYR A 48 5.05 3.26 0.13
CA TYR A 48 5.54 4.25 -0.83
C TYR A 48 5.69 3.62 -2.21
N PHE A 49 5.21 4.32 -3.24
CA PHE A 49 5.32 3.86 -4.62
C PHE A 49 6.79 3.64 -5.05
N SER A 50 7.71 4.48 -4.55
CA SER A 50 9.15 4.32 -4.78
C SER A 50 9.67 2.94 -4.37
N ASN A 51 9.19 2.43 -3.23
CA ASN A 51 9.58 1.11 -2.75
C ASN A 51 9.03 0.04 -3.70
N LEU A 52 7.77 0.14 -4.12
CA LEU A 52 7.13 -0.85 -4.98
C LEU A 52 7.76 -0.95 -6.38
N VAL A 53 8.33 0.14 -6.90
CA VAL A 53 8.90 0.20 -8.26
C VAL A 53 10.38 -0.17 -8.28
N ASN A 54 11.13 0.13 -7.22
CA ASN A 54 12.56 -0.15 -7.17
C ASN A 54 12.95 -0.80 -5.84
N SER A 55 13.48 -2.02 -5.94
CA SER A 55 13.94 -2.84 -4.81
C SER A 55 15.18 -2.28 -4.09
N GLU A 56 15.84 -1.26 -4.64
CA GLU A 56 16.95 -0.56 -3.99
C GLU A 56 16.48 0.38 -2.86
N PHE A 57 15.18 0.68 -2.76
CA PHE A 57 14.60 1.43 -1.65
C PHE A 57 14.24 0.53 -0.45
N ASN A 58 13.79 1.14 0.65
CA ASN A 58 13.41 0.48 1.90
C ASN A 58 12.61 -0.83 1.68
N GLY A 59 13.23 -1.95 2.05
CA GLY A 59 12.69 -3.29 1.89
C GLY A 59 13.48 -4.29 2.73
N VAL A 60 12.93 -5.49 2.90
CA VAL A 60 13.59 -6.59 3.58
C VAL A 60 13.76 -7.74 2.59
N PHE A 61 14.92 -8.35 2.61
CA PHE A 61 15.16 -9.61 1.92
C PHE A 61 14.69 -10.74 2.83
N ASP A 62 13.61 -11.41 2.42
CA ASP A 62 13.01 -12.50 3.17
C ASP A 62 13.16 -13.82 2.41
N SER A 63 13.14 -14.93 3.16
CA SER A 63 13.22 -16.27 2.58
C SER A 63 11.86 -16.62 1.98
N SER A 64 11.84 -16.85 0.67
CA SER A 64 10.64 -17.35 -0.01
C SER A 64 10.38 -18.82 0.35
N ASP A 65 9.15 -19.27 0.10
CA ASP A 65 8.75 -20.68 0.29
C ASP A 65 9.56 -21.66 -0.58
N THR A 66 10.20 -21.16 -1.64
CA THR A 66 11.10 -21.90 -2.54
C THR A 66 12.56 -21.94 -2.07
N GLY A 67 12.90 -21.27 -0.96
CA GLY A 67 14.25 -21.19 -0.41
C GLY A 67 15.11 -20.05 -0.99
N ASP A 68 14.63 -19.36 -2.02
CA ASP A 68 15.29 -18.18 -2.57
C ASP A 68 15.04 -16.93 -1.71
N THR A 69 16.03 -16.05 -1.64
CA THR A 69 15.88 -14.77 -0.95
C THR A 69 15.16 -13.77 -1.88
N LYS A 70 14.00 -13.27 -1.47
CA LYS A 70 13.19 -12.34 -2.26
C LYS A 70 13.04 -11.00 -1.53
N TRP A 71 13.18 -9.91 -2.29
CA TRP A 71 12.92 -8.58 -1.79
C TRP A 71 11.41 -8.40 -1.50
N SER A 72 11.10 -7.81 -0.35
CA SER A 72 9.74 -7.47 0.08
C SER A 72 9.67 -6.00 0.54
N PRO A 73 8.68 -5.22 0.08
CA PRO A 73 8.51 -3.83 0.51
C PRO A 73 8.11 -3.75 1.99
N VAL A 74 8.66 -2.76 2.70
CA VAL A 74 8.23 -2.44 4.06
C VAL A 74 7.04 -1.47 4.02
N PRO A 75 5.92 -1.76 4.71
CA PRO A 75 4.79 -0.85 4.78
C PRO A 75 5.12 0.39 5.61
N VAL A 76 4.62 1.54 5.18
CA VAL A 76 4.73 2.81 5.92
C VAL A 76 3.66 2.95 6.99
N ARG A 77 2.56 2.22 6.84
CA ARG A 77 1.45 2.16 7.80
C ARG A 77 0.72 0.83 7.67
N GLU A 78 0.36 0.25 8.78
CA GLU A 78 -0.55 -0.91 8.84
C GLU A 78 -1.81 -0.54 9.62
N PHE A 79 -2.93 -1.07 9.18
CA PHE A 79 -4.23 -0.87 9.82
C PHE A 79 -4.73 -2.19 10.42
N PRO A 80 -5.51 -2.12 11.51
CA PRO A 80 -6.11 -3.31 12.10
C PRO A 80 -7.07 -3.99 11.12
N LEU A 81 -7.28 -5.28 11.35
CA LEU A 81 -8.24 -6.07 10.58
C LEU A 81 -9.65 -5.51 10.78
N CYS A 82 -10.37 -5.22 9.70
CA CYS A 82 -11.73 -4.68 9.77
C CYS A 82 -12.66 -5.28 8.71
N ASP A 83 -13.97 -5.29 8.99
CA ASP A 83 -14.97 -5.69 8.01
C ASP A 83 -14.95 -4.71 6.82
N TYR A 84 -14.99 -5.23 5.59
CA TYR A 84 -14.89 -4.40 4.38
C TYR A 84 -15.96 -3.29 4.35
N LYS A 85 -17.13 -3.49 4.95
CA LYS A 85 -18.19 -2.46 5.00
C LYS A 85 -17.81 -1.24 5.82
N ARG A 86 -16.82 -1.37 6.71
CA ARG A 86 -16.38 -0.33 7.66
C ARG A 86 -15.00 0.23 7.35
N LEU A 87 -14.43 -0.04 6.18
CA LEU A 87 -13.07 0.41 5.83
C LEU A 87 -12.91 1.94 5.90
N LYS A 88 -13.96 2.69 5.59
CA LYS A 88 -13.94 4.16 5.71
C LYS A 88 -13.83 4.61 7.18
N ASP A 89 -14.45 3.89 8.10
CA ASP A 89 -14.49 4.26 9.53
C ASP A 89 -13.21 3.86 10.27
N ALA A 90 -12.42 2.96 9.68
CA ALA A 90 -11.19 2.40 10.24
C ALA A 90 -9.92 3.19 9.84
N GLU A 91 -10.08 4.46 9.45
CA GLU A 91 -8.97 5.37 9.09
C GLU A 91 -8.16 5.86 10.29
#